data_AF-A0A528TFK8-F1
#
_entry.id   AF-A0A528TFK8-F1
#
_cell.length_a   1.000
_cell.length_b   1.000
_cell.length_c   1.000
_cell.angle_alpha   90.00
_cell.angle_beta   90.00
_cell.angle_gamma   90.00
#
_symmetry.space_group_name_H-M   'P 1'
#
loop_
_entity.id
_entity.type
_entity.pdbx_description
1 polymer ?
#
loop_
_entity_poly.entity_id
_entity_poly.type
_entity_poly.pdbx_seq_one_letter_code
_entity_poly.pdbx_strand_id
1 'polypeptide(L)'
;LNMYTQGVDPELDCSDINRMKDVYEYSNQLKIPERHPYVGELVYTAFSGSHQDAINKGMKALRKANTPVWEVPYLPIDPADVGRTYEA
;
A
#
# COMPACT_ATOMS: atom_id res chain seq x y z
N LEU A 1 1.29 8.54 -6.53
CA LEU A 1 1.18 8.05 -5.12
C LEU A 1 2.01 8.83 -4.11
N ASN A 2 3.22 9.31 -4.39
CA ASN A 2 3.94 10.18 -3.43
C ASN A 2 3.14 11.42 -3.00
N MET A 3 2.40 12.06 -3.91
CA MET A 3 1.49 13.17 -3.56
C MET A 3 0.37 12.69 -2.63
N TYR A 4 -0.30 11.59 -3.00
CA TYR A 4 -1.38 10.98 -2.22
C TYR A 4 -0.96 10.67 -0.77
N THR A 5 0.23 10.06 -0.56
CA THR A 5 0.73 9.73 0.78
C THR A 5 1.03 10.95 1.64
N GLN A 6 1.10 12.15 1.04
CA GLN A 6 1.32 13.42 1.72
C GLN A 6 0.05 14.28 1.76
N GLY A 7 -1.12 13.72 1.42
CA GLY A 7 -2.41 14.41 1.44
C GLY A 7 -2.65 15.36 0.27
N VAL A 8 -1.90 15.22 -0.83
CA VAL A 8 -2.10 15.99 -2.07
C VAL A 8 -2.75 15.08 -3.12
N ASP A 9 -3.86 15.53 -3.70
CA ASP A 9 -4.54 14.82 -4.78
C ASP A 9 -3.64 14.75 -6.02
N PRO A 10 -3.27 13.55 -6.52
CA PRO A 10 -2.47 13.42 -7.73
C PRO A 10 -3.23 13.68 -9.03
N GLU A 11 -4.56 13.91 -9.00
CA GLU A 11 -5.44 14.02 -10.17
C GLU A 11 -5.38 12.78 -11.09
N LEU A 12 -5.01 11.62 -10.51
CA LEU A 12 -4.88 10.34 -11.18
C LEU A 12 -5.47 9.24 -10.31
N ASP A 13 -6.35 8.43 -10.90
CA ASP A 13 -6.92 7.27 -10.23
C ASP A 13 -5.91 6.11 -10.18
N CYS A 14 -5.42 5.82 -8.98
CA CYS A 14 -4.54 4.70 -8.67
C CYS A 14 -5.22 3.62 -7.80
N SER A 15 -6.56 3.61 -7.74
CA SER A 15 -7.32 2.72 -6.85
C SER A 15 -7.20 1.23 -7.19
N ASP A 16 -6.82 0.89 -8.42
CA ASP A 16 -6.50 -0.48 -8.84
C ASP A 16 -5.09 -0.56 -9.44
N ILE A 17 -4.09 -0.60 -8.57
CA ILE A 17 -2.69 -0.65 -8.99
C ILE A 17 -2.31 -1.99 -9.64
N ASN A 18 -3.06 -3.06 -9.37
CA ASN A 18 -2.84 -4.36 -9.98
C ASN A 18 -3.22 -4.32 -11.47
N ARG A 19 -4.35 -3.69 -11.81
CA ARG A 19 -4.71 -3.44 -13.21
C ARG A 19 -3.65 -2.62 -13.94
N MET A 20 -3.11 -1.58 -13.30
CA MET A 20 -2.04 -0.76 -13.89
C MET A 20 -0.76 -1.58 -14.14
N LYS A 21 -0.37 -2.43 -13.19
CA LYS A 21 0.73 -3.39 -13.34
C LYS A 21 0.50 -4.30 -14.54
N ASP A 22 -0.66 -4.94 -14.62
CA ASP A 22 -0.97 -5.90 -15.68
C ASP A 22 -0.86 -5.25 -17.07
N VAL A 23 -1.38 -4.03 -17.22
CA VAL A 23 -1.27 -3.27 -18.48
C VAL A 23 0.19 -2.93 -18.79
N TYR A 24 0.98 -2.51 -17.80
CA TYR A 24 2.40 -2.19 -17.97
C TYR A 24 3.20 -3.44 -18.40
N GLU A 25 3.05 -4.56 -17.69
CA GLU A 25 3.82 -5.79 -17.95
C GLU A 25 3.44 -6.39 -19.31
N TYR A 26 2.14 -6.38 -19.65
CA TYR A 26 1.66 -6.79 -20.97
C TYR A 26 2.22 -5.90 -22.09
N SER A 27 2.17 -4.58 -21.93
CA SER A 27 2.57 -3.66 -23.00
C SER A 27 4.08 -3.64 -23.24
N ASN A 28 4.87 -3.74 -22.16
CA ASN A 28 6.33 -3.62 -22.24
C ASN A 28 7.06 -4.97 -22.32
N GLN A 29 6.37 -6.09 -22.06
CA GLN A 29 6.99 -7.42 -21.95
C GLN A 29 8.11 -7.47 -20.89
N LEU A 30 7.96 -6.65 -19.84
CA LEU A 30 8.91 -6.51 -18.74
C LEU A 30 8.17 -6.62 -17.41
N LYS A 31 8.75 -7.35 -16.45
CA LYS A 31 8.20 -7.46 -15.10
C LYS A 31 8.50 -6.21 -14.27
N ILE A 32 7.57 -5.84 -13.41
CA ILE A 32 7.80 -4.87 -12.35
C ILE A 32 8.58 -5.56 -11.22
N PRO A 33 9.72 -5.01 -10.75
CA PRO A 33 10.46 -5.58 -9.64
C PRO A 33 9.63 -5.68 -8.35
N GLU A 34 9.92 -6.69 -7.53
CA GLU A 34 9.16 -7.02 -6.31
C GLU A 34 9.17 -5.89 -5.26
N ARG A 35 10.15 -4.99 -5.34
CA ARG A 35 10.34 -3.84 -4.44
C ARG A 35 10.00 -2.49 -5.08
N HIS A 36 9.45 -2.49 -6.29
CA HIS A 36 9.07 -1.24 -6.94
C HIS A 36 8.02 -0.52 -6.08
N PRO A 37 8.23 0.77 -5.71
CA PRO A 37 7.35 1.46 -4.76
C PRO A 37 5.86 1.33 -5.12
N TYR A 38 5.03 1.09 -4.10
CA TYR A 38 3.57 0.94 -4.18
C TYR A 38 3.04 -0.30 -4.93
N VAL A 39 3.68 -0.75 -6.01
CA VAL A 39 3.12 -1.80 -6.88
C VAL A 39 3.84 -3.15 -6.72
N GLY A 40 5.09 -3.14 -6.26
CA GLY A 40 5.88 -4.34 -6.08
C GLY A 40 5.19 -5.36 -5.18
N GLU A 41 5.46 -6.65 -5.42
CA GLU A 41 4.81 -7.74 -4.68
C GLU A 41 5.02 -7.65 -3.16
N LEU A 42 6.22 -7.23 -2.73
CA LEU A 42 6.65 -7.27 -1.33
C LEU A 42 6.40 -5.98 -0.55
N VAL A 43 5.82 -4.95 -1.17
CA VAL A 43 5.78 -3.60 -0.57
C VAL A 43 4.74 -3.45 0.54
N TYR A 44 3.80 -4.39 0.64
CA TYR A 44 2.79 -4.48 1.71
C TYR A 44 2.95 -5.73 2.58
N THR A 45 4.15 -6.33 2.58
CA THR A 45 4.44 -7.55 3.34
C THR A 45 5.37 -7.24 4.50
N ALA A 46 5.07 -7.75 5.70
CA ALA A 46 5.94 -7.58 6.86
C ALA A 46 6.50 -8.93 7.34
N PHE A 47 7.77 -9.21 7.01
CA PHE A 47 8.45 -10.44 7.43
C PHE A 47 8.95 -10.44 8.89
N SER A 48 8.99 -9.27 9.53
CA SER A 48 9.46 -9.13 10.91
C SER A 48 8.29 -9.26 11.88
N GLY A 49 8.38 -10.19 12.84
CA GLY A 49 7.37 -10.35 13.88
C GLY A 49 7.12 -9.08 14.72
N SER A 50 8.17 -8.26 14.95
CA SER A 50 7.99 -6.98 15.63
C SER A 50 7.23 -5.95 14.78
N HIS A 51 7.44 -5.96 13.46
CA HIS A 51 6.67 -5.10 12.55
C HIS A 51 5.22 -5.58 12.46
N GLN A 52 4.98 -6.89 12.36
CA GLN A 52 3.63 -7.47 12.36
C GLN A 52 2.86 -7.10 13.63
N ASP A 53 3.47 -7.18 14.81
CA ASP A 53 2.83 -6.78 16.08
C ASP A 53 2.47 -5.28 16.09
N ALA A 54 3.39 -4.42 15.63
CA ALA A 54 3.15 -2.97 15.55
C ALA A 54 2.04 -2.61 14.55
N ILE A 55 2.03 -3.23 13.37
CA ILE A 55 0.96 -3.07 12.36
C ILE A 55 -0.38 -3.50 12.95
N ASN A 56 -0.44 -4.67 13.59
CA ASN A 56 -1.67 -5.17 14.22
C ASN A 56 -2.20 -4.22 15.30
N LYS A 57 -1.33 -3.61 16.10
CA LYS A 57 -1.71 -2.58 17.08
C LYS A 57 -2.24 -1.32 16.41
N GLY A 58 -1.58 -0.82 15.36
CA GLY A 58 -2.03 0.32 14.57
C GLY A 58 -3.42 0.09 13.96
N MET A 59 -3.61 -1.03 13.27
CA MET A 59 -4.91 -1.40 12.66
C MET A 59 -6.03 -1.50 13.71
N LYS A 60 -5.76 -2.04 14.90
CA LYS A 60 -6.74 -2.12 16.01
C LYS A 60 -7.08 -0.75 16.58
N ALA A 61 -6.10 0.15 16.70
CA ALA A 61 -6.31 1.51 17.18
C ALA A 61 -7.12 2.33 16.17
N LEU A 62 -6.79 2.25 14.89
CA LEU A 62 -7.48 2.95 13.80
C LEU A 62 -8.98 2.62 13.77
N ARG A 63 -9.35 1.34 13.91
CA ARG A 63 -10.76 0.90 13.99
C ARG A 63 -11.55 1.53 15.14
N LYS A 64 -10.88 2.01 16.19
CA LYS A 64 -11.52 2.66 17.35
C LYS A 64 -11.47 4.18 17.27
N ALA A 65 -10.50 4.74 16.56
CA ALA A 65 -10.19 6.17 16.56
C ALA A 65 -11.23 7.03 15.83
N ASN A 66 -12.13 6.42 15.04
CA ASN A 66 -13.17 7.10 14.25
C ASN A 66 -12.63 8.32 13.48
N THR A 67 -11.43 8.18 12.93
CA THR A 67 -10.70 9.19 12.18
C THR A 67 -10.40 8.66 10.78
N PRO A 68 -10.44 9.50 9.75
CA PRO A 68 -10.01 9.11 8.40
C PRO A 68 -8.48 9.07 8.25
N VAL A 69 -7.72 9.49 9.26
CA VAL A 69 -6.25 9.57 9.18
C VAL A 69 -5.63 8.17 9.30
N TRP A 70 -4.80 7.79 8.34
CA TRP A 70 -4.05 6.53 8.37
C TRP A 70 -2.84 6.64 9.33
N GLU A 71 -2.86 5.83 10.40
CA GLU A 71 -1.82 5.85 11.46
C GLU A 71 -1.33 4.44 11.81
N VAL A 72 -0.91 3.67 10.80
CA VAL A 72 -0.43 2.29 10.98
C VAL A 72 1.10 2.26 10.81
N PRO A 73 1.85 1.81 11.84
CA PRO A 73 3.32 1.74 11.75
C PRO A 73 3.79 0.92 10.54
N TYR A 74 4.88 1.35 9.91
CA TYR A 74 5.53 0.69 8.76
C TYR A 74 4.75 0.66 7.44
N LEU A 75 3.45 1.01 7.42
CA LEU A 75 2.66 1.12 6.21
C LEU A 75 2.40 2.61 5.91
N PRO A 76 2.98 3.19 4.84
CA PRO A 76 2.84 4.62 4.55
C PRO A 76 1.43 5.02 4.08
N ILE A 77 0.64 4.06 3.58
CA ILE A 77 -0.76 4.20 3.16
C ILE A 77 -1.52 2.92 3.48
N ASP A 78 -2.86 2.99 3.48
CA ASP A 78 -3.68 1.78 3.49
C ASP A 78 -3.48 1.03 2.16
N PRO A 79 -3.06 -0.25 2.16
CA PRO A 79 -2.99 -1.04 0.93
C PRO A 79 -4.33 -1.08 0.17
N ALA A 80 -5.46 -1.00 0.90
CA ALA A 80 -6.79 -1.02 0.29
C ALA A 80 -7.05 0.20 -0.61
N ASP A 81 -6.44 1.35 -0.33
CA ASP A 81 -6.58 2.58 -1.13
C ASP A 81 -6.10 2.41 -2.58
N VAL A 82 -5.27 1.40 -2.83
CA VAL A 82 -4.72 1.07 -4.16
C VAL A 82 -5.10 -0.34 -4.63
N GLY A 83 -6.10 -0.97 -4.00
CA GLY A 83 -6.59 -2.28 -4.39
C GLY A 83 -5.67 -3.44 -3.97
N ARG A 84 -4.90 -3.25 -2.90
CA ARG A 84 -3.97 -4.24 -2.34
C ARG A 84 -4.38 -4.63 -0.92
N THR A 85 -3.76 -5.69 -0.42
CA THR A 85 -3.94 -6.18 0.95
C THR A 85 -2.59 -6.23 1.66
N TYR A 86 -2.62 -5.97 2.97
CA TYR A 86 -1.49 -6.25 3.84
C TYR A 86 -1.31 -7.76 4.02
N GLU A 87 -0.08 -8.25 3.93
CA GLU A 87 0.30 -9.64 4.20
C GLU A 87 1.27 -9.70 5.38
N ALA A 88 0.90 -10.49 6.40
CA ALA A 88 1.71 -10.74 7.60
C ALA A 88 2.54 -12.00 7.43
#